data_AF-A0A351XEN9-F1
#
_entry.id   AF-A0A351XEN9-F1
#
_cell.length_a   1.000
_cell.length_b   1.000
_cell.length_c   1.000
_cell.angle_alpha   90.00
_cell.angle_beta   90.00
_cell.angle_gamma   90.00
#
_symmetry.space_group_name_H-M   'P 1'
#
loop_
_entity.id
_entity.type
_entity.pdbx_description
1 polymer ?
#
loop_
_entity_poly.entity_id
_entity_poly.type
_entity_poly.pdbx_seq_one_letter_code
_entity_poly.pdbx_strand_id
1 'polypeptide(L)'
;METVGFEHMVDGTPEDYELIGRELVAHKAAHLTDHLLATLKAMAGPMLGYPVDRFHHSLQSATRALRNGEADEMVVAALLHDVGDPIAPENHSAVAADILRPYVDERTHWIVRHHGVFQGYYYFHHMGADPDAREQFREHEWFDDCAAFCAEYDQNCFERNYDEMALEDFEPLVREVFSRDSRYPLPSMTLA
;
A
#
# COMPACT_ATOMS: atom_id res chain seq x y z
N MET A 1 31.74 -7.36 -6.94
CA MET A 1 30.40 -7.45 -7.57
C MET A 1 30.64 -7.37 -9.07
N GLU A 2 30.09 -8.29 -9.83
CA GLU A 2 30.12 -8.21 -11.29
C GLU A 2 29.35 -6.96 -11.73
N THR A 3 29.80 -6.30 -12.81
CA THR A 3 29.17 -5.09 -13.33
C THR A 3 29.07 -5.21 -14.84
N VAL A 4 28.01 -4.61 -15.40
CA VAL A 4 27.82 -4.50 -16.85
C VAL A 4 28.96 -3.75 -17.53
N GLY A 5 29.11 -3.96 -18.84
CA GLY A 5 30.16 -3.34 -19.66
C GLY A 5 29.81 -1.95 -20.21
N PHE A 6 28.54 -1.54 -20.15
CA PHE A 6 28.09 -0.27 -20.73
C PHE A 6 28.22 0.92 -19.75
N GLU A 7 28.48 2.12 -20.30
CA GLU A 7 28.33 3.40 -19.58
C GLU A 7 26.96 4.05 -19.84
N HIS A 8 26.41 3.85 -21.05
CA HIS A 8 25.08 4.30 -21.43
C HIS A 8 24.19 3.10 -21.77
N MET A 9 22.94 3.08 -21.30
CA MET A 9 22.02 1.94 -21.48
C MET A 9 21.79 1.53 -22.95
N VAL A 10 21.98 2.48 -23.89
CA VAL A 10 21.87 2.23 -25.35
C VAL A 10 22.96 1.29 -25.88
N ASP A 11 24.09 1.21 -25.18
CA ASP A 11 25.23 0.35 -25.53
C ASP A 11 25.16 -1.01 -24.82
N GLY A 12 24.10 -1.27 -24.06
CA GLY A 12 23.94 -2.51 -23.29
C GLY A 12 23.68 -3.73 -24.17
N THR A 13 24.24 -4.86 -23.76
CA THR A 13 24.07 -6.16 -24.42
C THR A 13 23.00 -7.01 -23.73
N PRO A 14 22.44 -8.05 -24.40
CA PRO A 14 21.56 -9.01 -23.73
C PRO A 14 22.16 -9.59 -22.45
N GLU A 15 23.44 -9.94 -22.46
CA GLU A 15 24.17 -10.50 -21.31
C GLU A 15 24.26 -9.51 -20.14
N ASP A 16 24.47 -8.22 -20.42
CA ASP A 16 24.44 -7.16 -19.40
C ASP A 16 23.07 -7.10 -18.71
N TYR A 17 21.98 -7.20 -19.49
CA TYR A 17 20.64 -7.16 -18.94
C TYR A 17 20.29 -8.47 -18.21
N GLU A 18 20.79 -9.63 -18.65
CA GLU A 18 20.63 -10.90 -17.91
C GLU A 18 21.24 -10.81 -16.51
N LEU A 19 22.42 -10.22 -16.41
CA LEU A 19 23.05 -9.90 -15.12
C LEU A 19 22.15 -8.96 -14.30
N ILE A 20 21.77 -7.80 -14.86
CA ILE A 20 20.93 -6.81 -14.14
C ILE A 20 19.63 -7.43 -13.65
N GLY A 21 18.91 -8.17 -14.50
CA GLY A 21 17.61 -8.73 -14.15
C GLY A 21 17.72 -9.79 -13.07
N ARG A 22 18.74 -10.65 -13.13
CA ARG A 22 18.98 -11.65 -12.08
C ARG A 22 19.31 -11.00 -10.74
N GLU A 23 20.18 -9.99 -10.72
CA GLU A 23 20.51 -9.24 -9.49
C GLU A 23 19.30 -8.47 -8.95
N LEU A 24 18.47 -7.87 -9.83
CA LEU A 24 17.24 -7.18 -9.44
C LEU A 24 16.21 -8.14 -8.81
N VAL A 25 16.01 -9.32 -9.40
CA VAL A 25 15.11 -10.34 -8.84
C VAL A 25 15.60 -10.79 -7.46
N ALA A 26 16.90 -11.07 -7.32
CA ALA A 26 17.50 -11.48 -6.06
C ALA A 26 17.36 -10.39 -4.99
N HIS A 27 17.68 -9.13 -5.33
CA HIS A 27 17.57 -8.00 -4.41
C HIS A 27 16.11 -7.74 -4.00
N LYS A 28 15.18 -7.78 -4.96
CA LYS A 28 13.73 -7.62 -4.68
C LYS A 28 13.25 -8.69 -3.69
N ALA A 29 13.55 -9.95 -3.97
CA ALA A 29 13.13 -11.07 -3.12
C ALA A 29 13.69 -10.98 -1.69
N ALA A 30 14.90 -10.45 -1.54
CA ALA A 30 15.54 -10.30 -0.24
C ALA A 30 15.07 -9.07 0.56
N HIS A 31 14.67 -7.98 -0.10
CA HIS A 31 14.55 -6.67 0.58
C HIS A 31 13.21 -5.95 0.43
N LEU A 32 12.34 -6.33 -0.51
CA LEU A 32 11.10 -5.58 -0.77
C LEU A 32 10.24 -5.43 0.48
N THR A 33 9.94 -6.53 1.17
CA THR A 33 9.11 -6.50 2.38
C THR A 33 9.74 -5.67 3.50
N ASP A 34 11.06 -5.78 3.68
CA ASP A 34 11.76 -5.01 4.72
C ASP A 34 11.71 -3.51 4.44
N HIS A 35 11.83 -3.10 3.17
CA HIS A 35 11.66 -1.70 2.77
C HIS A 35 10.24 -1.20 3.05
N LEU A 36 9.21 -1.99 2.74
CA LEU A 36 7.81 -1.62 3.00
C LEU A 36 7.51 -1.45 4.49
N LEU A 37 7.98 -2.40 5.30
CA LEU A 37 7.84 -2.32 6.76
C LEU A 37 8.62 -1.13 7.34
N ALA A 38 9.77 -0.79 6.76
CA ALA A 38 10.51 0.41 7.16
C ALA A 38 9.76 1.70 6.79
N THR A 39 9.13 1.78 5.62
CA THR A 39 8.29 2.92 5.23
C THR A 39 7.08 3.06 6.14
N LEU A 40 6.42 1.95 6.48
CA LEU A 40 5.33 1.93 7.46
C LEU A 40 5.80 2.45 8.82
N LYS A 41 6.94 1.98 9.33
CA LYS A 41 7.54 2.48 10.58
C LYS A 41 7.90 3.96 10.52
N ALA A 42 8.23 4.49 9.34
CA ALA A 42 8.52 5.92 9.17
C ALA A 42 7.29 6.82 9.37
N MET A 43 6.08 6.26 9.42
CA MET A 43 4.85 6.98 9.78
C MET A 43 4.67 7.18 11.30
N ALA A 44 5.60 6.67 12.12
CA ALA A 44 5.58 6.85 13.57
C ALA A 44 5.96 8.30 13.94
N GLY A 45 5.02 9.01 14.53
CA GLY A 45 5.09 10.42 14.87
C GLY A 45 5.28 11.37 13.68
N PRO A 46 4.99 12.69 13.85
CA PRO A 46 4.15 13.27 14.90
C PRO A 46 2.68 12.85 14.73
N MET A 47 1.85 13.03 15.77
CA MET A 47 0.41 12.71 15.70
C MET A 47 -0.40 13.69 14.83
N LEU A 48 0.17 14.81 14.38
CA LEU A 48 -0.51 15.81 13.53
C LEU A 48 -1.85 16.33 14.07
N GLY A 49 -2.04 16.28 15.40
CA GLY A 49 -3.29 16.69 16.06
C GLY A 49 -4.31 15.56 16.23
N TYR A 50 -4.07 14.37 15.67
CA TYR A 50 -4.86 13.18 15.93
C TYR A 50 -4.57 12.58 17.33
N PRO A 51 -5.43 11.67 17.82
CA PRO A 51 -5.21 10.95 19.07
C PRO A 51 -4.08 9.92 19.00
N VAL A 52 -3.73 9.48 17.79
CA VAL A 52 -2.67 8.50 17.45
C VAL A 52 -1.92 9.02 16.22
N ASP A 53 -0.72 8.50 15.94
CA ASP A 53 -0.01 8.80 14.70
C ASP A 53 -0.43 7.86 13.55
N ARG A 54 0.14 8.09 12.36
CA ARG A 54 -0.19 7.34 11.15
C ARG A 54 0.26 5.87 11.21
N PHE A 55 1.33 5.57 11.95
CA PHE A 55 1.76 4.21 12.20
C PHE A 55 0.72 3.43 13.03
N HIS A 56 0.30 3.98 14.17
CA HIS A 56 -0.73 3.36 15.00
C HIS A 56 -2.09 3.30 14.32
N HIS A 57 -2.46 4.32 13.53
CA HIS A 57 -3.64 4.29 12.68
C HIS A 57 -3.63 3.08 11.72
N SER A 58 -2.50 2.83 11.06
CA SER A 58 -2.33 1.69 10.15
C SER A 58 -2.42 0.34 10.88
N LEU A 59 -1.87 0.23 12.10
CA LEU A 59 -2.00 -0.97 12.93
C LEU A 59 -3.46 -1.20 13.36
N GLN A 60 -4.19 -0.15 13.72
CA GLN A 60 -5.62 -0.24 14.05
C GLN A 60 -6.43 -0.73 12.86
N SER A 61 -6.17 -0.17 11.67
CA SER A 61 -6.79 -0.56 10.40
C SER A 61 -6.61 -2.06 10.12
N ALA A 62 -5.37 -2.53 10.10
CA ALA A 62 -5.04 -3.93 9.86
C ALA A 62 -5.61 -4.86 10.94
N THR A 63 -5.56 -4.45 12.20
CA THR A 63 -6.12 -5.23 13.32
C THR A 63 -7.62 -5.42 13.17
N ARG A 64 -8.36 -4.37 12.78
CA ARG A 64 -9.81 -4.47 12.52
C ARG A 64 -10.11 -5.39 11.35
N ALA A 65 -9.42 -5.22 10.23
CA ALA A 65 -9.59 -6.07 9.05
C ALA A 65 -9.35 -7.55 9.40
N LEU A 66 -8.26 -7.85 10.11
CA LEU A 66 -7.95 -9.22 10.52
C LEU A 66 -9.02 -9.79 11.47
N ARG A 67 -9.47 -9.00 12.46
CA ARG A 67 -10.52 -9.41 13.41
C ARG A 67 -11.89 -9.60 12.74
N ASN A 68 -12.15 -8.90 11.65
CA ASN A 68 -13.35 -9.05 10.83
C ASN A 68 -13.30 -10.28 9.90
N GLY A 69 -12.18 -11.02 9.88
CA GLY A 69 -12.03 -12.20 9.04
C GLY A 69 -11.84 -11.88 7.56
N GLU A 70 -11.32 -10.69 7.26
CA GLU A 70 -10.94 -10.32 5.90
C GLU A 70 -9.83 -11.23 5.36
N ALA A 71 -9.74 -11.33 4.04
CA ALA A 71 -8.62 -12.02 3.39
C ALA A 71 -7.29 -11.32 3.69
N ASP A 72 -6.20 -12.08 3.76
CA ASP A 72 -4.85 -11.56 4.08
C ASP A 72 -4.45 -10.37 3.18
N GLU A 73 -4.88 -10.38 1.93
CA GLU A 73 -4.68 -9.27 0.99
C GLU A 73 -5.31 -7.96 1.49
N MET A 74 -6.55 -8.00 1.96
CA MET A 74 -7.25 -6.82 2.46
C MET A 74 -6.68 -6.38 3.82
N VAL A 75 -6.22 -7.32 4.66
CA VAL A 75 -5.50 -7.00 5.90
C VAL A 75 -4.20 -6.25 5.60
N VAL A 76 -3.42 -6.71 4.62
CA VAL A 76 -2.18 -6.03 4.19
C VAL A 76 -2.48 -4.70 3.50
N ALA A 77 -3.56 -4.61 2.72
CA ALA A 77 -3.98 -3.35 2.12
C ALA A 77 -4.41 -2.33 3.18
N ALA A 78 -5.16 -2.75 4.20
CA ALA A 78 -5.50 -1.94 5.37
C ALA A 78 -4.24 -1.48 6.12
N LEU A 79 -3.25 -2.35 6.31
CA LEU A 79 -1.97 -1.99 6.94
C LEU A 79 -1.18 -0.93 6.14
N LEU A 80 -1.29 -0.93 4.82
CA LEU A 80 -0.43 -0.14 3.93
C LEU A 80 -1.17 0.96 3.17
N HIS A 81 -2.46 1.19 3.42
CA HIS A 81 -3.27 2.14 2.63
C HIS A 81 -2.72 3.57 2.68
N ASP A 82 -2.12 3.95 3.81
CA ASP A 82 -1.49 5.26 4.05
C ASP A 82 0.02 5.29 3.81
N VAL A 83 0.67 4.19 3.38
CA VAL A 83 2.15 4.07 3.33
C VAL A 83 2.83 5.08 2.38
N GLY A 84 2.05 5.78 1.55
CA GLY A 84 2.52 6.90 0.73
C GLY A 84 2.77 8.20 1.51
N ASP A 85 2.23 8.36 2.72
CA ASP A 85 2.27 9.60 3.50
C ASP A 85 3.68 10.18 3.71
N PRO A 86 4.72 9.37 4.05
CA PRO A 86 6.06 9.91 4.28
C PRO A 86 6.73 10.54 3.07
N ILE A 87 6.31 10.18 1.85
CA ILE A 87 7.00 10.56 0.60
C ILE A 87 6.12 11.33 -0.39
N ALA A 88 4.81 11.25 -0.24
CA ALA A 88 3.84 11.79 -1.18
C ALA A 88 2.50 12.10 -0.50
N PRO A 89 2.46 12.92 0.57
CA PRO A 89 1.25 13.12 1.37
C PRO A 89 0.07 13.68 0.58
N GLU A 90 0.31 14.55 -0.42
CA GLU A 90 -0.74 15.13 -1.26
C GLU A 90 -1.45 14.12 -2.18
N ASN A 91 -0.84 12.96 -2.43
CA ASN A 91 -1.39 11.91 -3.29
C ASN A 91 -1.09 10.51 -2.74
N HIS A 92 -1.02 10.37 -1.41
CA HIS A 92 -0.55 9.16 -0.72
C HIS A 92 -1.37 7.93 -1.14
N SER A 93 -2.69 8.06 -1.28
CA SER A 93 -3.58 6.95 -1.64
C SER A 93 -3.22 6.35 -2.99
N ALA A 94 -2.86 7.20 -3.97
CA ALA A 94 -2.44 6.73 -5.28
C ALA A 94 -1.07 6.03 -5.23
N VAL A 95 -0.13 6.55 -4.43
CA VAL A 95 1.20 5.95 -4.25
C VAL A 95 1.10 4.60 -3.54
N ALA A 96 0.34 4.53 -2.45
CA ALA A 96 0.10 3.28 -1.72
C ALA A 96 -0.55 2.23 -2.63
N ALA A 97 -1.55 2.64 -3.43
CA ALA A 97 -2.20 1.76 -4.38
C ALA A 97 -1.22 1.23 -5.43
N ASP A 98 -0.38 2.07 -6.04
CA ASP A 98 0.57 1.64 -7.07
C ASP A 98 1.71 0.77 -6.50
N ILE A 99 2.06 0.90 -5.21
CA ILE A 99 2.95 -0.03 -4.50
C ILE A 99 2.32 -1.43 -4.38
N LEU A 100 1.03 -1.50 -4.00
CA LEU A 100 0.30 -2.76 -3.80
C LEU A 100 -0.08 -3.44 -5.12
N ARG A 101 -0.39 -2.64 -6.14
CA ARG A 101 -0.97 -3.03 -7.43
C ARG A 101 -0.36 -4.29 -8.07
N PRO A 102 0.95 -4.55 -8.02
CA PRO A 102 1.51 -5.76 -8.61
C PRO A 102 1.12 -7.05 -7.89
N TYR A 103 0.71 -6.99 -6.63
CA TYR A 103 0.56 -8.15 -5.74
C TYR A 103 -0.88 -8.38 -5.24
N VAL A 104 -1.79 -7.47 -5.59
CA VAL A 104 -3.18 -7.47 -5.17
C VAL A 104 -4.14 -7.51 -6.36
N ASP A 105 -5.39 -7.89 -6.12
CA ASP A 105 -6.44 -7.87 -7.12
C ASP A 105 -6.85 -6.43 -7.49
N GLU A 106 -7.68 -6.29 -8.54
CA GLU A 106 -8.09 -4.96 -9.01
C GLU A 106 -8.99 -4.23 -8.01
N ARG A 107 -9.77 -4.97 -7.22
CA ARG A 107 -10.69 -4.44 -6.21
C ARG A 107 -9.91 -3.80 -5.08
N THR A 108 -8.96 -4.52 -4.49
CA THR A 108 -8.08 -4.02 -3.43
C THR A 108 -7.28 -2.80 -3.91
N HIS A 109 -6.67 -2.88 -5.10
CA HIS A 109 -5.96 -1.74 -5.68
C HIS A 109 -6.88 -0.52 -5.83
N TRP A 110 -8.11 -0.70 -6.32
CA TRP A 110 -9.05 0.39 -6.53
C TRP A 110 -9.52 1.01 -5.22
N ILE A 111 -9.81 0.19 -4.21
CA ILE A 111 -10.18 0.65 -2.86
C ILE A 111 -9.08 1.55 -2.30
N VAL A 112 -7.84 1.04 -2.24
CA VAL A 112 -6.71 1.82 -1.71
C VAL A 112 -6.46 3.08 -2.55
N ARG A 113 -6.62 3.02 -3.88
CA ARG A 113 -6.40 4.19 -4.73
C ARG A 113 -7.35 5.35 -4.40
N HIS A 114 -8.60 5.03 -4.05
CA HIS A 114 -9.66 6.02 -3.88
C HIS A 114 -10.03 6.28 -2.41
N HIS A 115 -9.45 5.53 -1.46
CA HIS A 115 -9.83 5.63 -0.05
C HIS A 115 -9.76 7.07 0.47
N GLY A 116 -8.76 7.88 0.10
CA GLY A 116 -8.64 9.26 0.58
C GLY A 116 -9.83 10.14 0.19
N VAL A 117 -10.41 9.95 -1.01
CA VAL A 117 -11.63 10.69 -1.42
C VAL A 117 -12.86 10.16 -0.67
N PHE A 118 -12.93 8.86 -0.41
CA PHE A 118 -14.03 8.23 0.30
C PHE A 118 -14.02 8.55 1.81
N GLN A 119 -12.85 8.58 2.44
CA GLN A 119 -12.63 9.04 3.80
C GLN A 119 -13.04 10.51 3.96
N GLY A 120 -12.86 11.32 2.90
CA GLY A 120 -13.32 12.70 2.81
C GLY A 120 -14.78 12.90 3.21
N TYR A 121 -15.65 11.89 3.02
CA TYR A 121 -17.04 11.91 3.49
C TYR A 121 -17.18 12.32 4.96
N TYR A 122 -16.25 11.90 5.80
CA TYR A 122 -16.28 12.13 7.24
C TYR A 122 -15.81 13.54 7.66
N TYR A 123 -15.04 14.27 6.82
CA TYR A 123 -14.41 15.52 7.27
C TYR A 123 -14.29 16.66 6.25
N PHE A 124 -14.51 16.44 4.96
CA PHE A 124 -14.41 17.49 3.93
C PHE A 124 -15.34 18.68 4.20
N HIS A 125 -16.54 18.42 4.73
CA HIS A 125 -17.49 19.47 5.11
C HIS A 125 -16.98 20.39 6.23
N HIS A 126 -16.08 19.91 7.10
CA HIS A 126 -15.41 20.75 8.10
C HIS A 126 -14.35 21.68 7.49
N MET A 127 -13.94 21.43 6.25
CA MET A 127 -13.00 22.25 5.48
C MET A 127 -13.70 23.08 4.38
N GLY A 128 -15.03 23.07 4.32
CA GLY A 128 -15.80 23.74 3.26
C GLY A 128 -15.72 23.05 1.90
N ALA A 129 -15.26 21.80 1.85
CA ALA A 129 -15.26 20.95 0.67
C ALA A 129 -16.52 20.05 0.62
N ASP A 130 -16.77 19.47 -0.53
CA ASP A 130 -17.94 18.60 -0.77
C ASP A 130 -17.77 17.24 -0.07
N PRO A 131 -18.59 16.90 0.95
CA PRO A 131 -18.55 15.57 1.57
C PRO A 131 -18.91 14.44 0.60
N ASP A 132 -19.67 14.73 -0.46
CA ASP A 132 -20.10 13.75 -1.45
C ASP A 132 -19.14 13.70 -2.67
N ALA A 133 -17.90 14.19 -2.53
CA ALA A 133 -16.89 14.13 -3.59
C ALA A 133 -16.63 12.71 -4.15
N ARG A 134 -16.89 11.67 -3.34
CA ARG A 134 -16.83 10.27 -3.77
C ARG A 134 -17.86 9.92 -4.85
N GLU A 135 -18.99 10.63 -4.95
CA GLU A 135 -20.10 10.34 -5.86
C GLU A 135 -19.70 10.43 -7.34
N GLN A 136 -18.56 11.05 -7.65
CA GLN A 136 -17.97 10.94 -9.00
C GLN A 136 -17.67 9.49 -9.43
N PHE A 137 -17.58 8.56 -8.46
CA PHE A 137 -17.36 7.14 -8.67
C PHE A 137 -18.62 6.28 -8.48
N ARG A 138 -19.81 6.88 -8.32
CA ARG A 138 -21.06 6.18 -7.93
C ARG A 138 -21.37 4.94 -8.77
N GLU A 139 -21.07 4.99 -10.06
CA GLU A 139 -21.33 3.91 -11.03
C GLU A 139 -20.24 2.81 -11.04
N HIS A 140 -19.16 2.96 -10.26
CA HIS A 140 -18.10 1.95 -10.19
C HIS A 140 -18.54 0.77 -9.32
N GLU A 141 -18.26 -0.46 -9.76
CA GLU A 141 -18.71 -1.69 -9.10
C GLU A 141 -18.22 -1.82 -7.65
N TRP A 142 -17.04 -1.29 -7.34
CA TRP A 142 -16.44 -1.32 -5.99
C TRP A 142 -16.68 -0.04 -5.19
N PHE A 143 -17.61 0.83 -5.59
CA PHE A 143 -17.94 2.02 -4.81
C PHE A 143 -18.33 1.66 -3.37
N ASP A 144 -19.27 0.74 -3.21
CA ASP A 144 -19.77 0.37 -1.88
C ASP A 144 -18.68 -0.35 -1.07
N ASP A 145 -17.78 -1.05 -1.73
CA ASP A 145 -16.63 -1.71 -1.08
C ASP A 145 -15.64 -0.69 -0.52
N CYS A 146 -15.33 0.39 -1.26
CA CYS A 146 -14.44 1.43 -0.77
C CYS A 146 -15.10 2.26 0.35
N ALA A 147 -16.41 2.51 0.24
CA ALA A 147 -17.17 3.12 1.33
C ALA A 147 -17.15 2.24 2.59
N ALA A 148 -17.29 0.92 2.45
CA ALA A 148 -17.20 -0.03 3.55
C ALA A 148 -15.80 -0.07 4.15
N PHE A 149 -14.75 -0.12 3.32
CA PHE A 149 -13.36 -0.03 3.77
C PHE A 149 -13.16 1.23 4.63
N CYS A 150 -13.59 2.40 4.16
CA CYS A 150 -13.42 3.63 4.92
C CYS A 150 -14.22 3.64 6.23
N ALA A 151 -15.41 3.05 6.25
CA ALA A 151 -16.26 2.97 7.44
C ALA A 151 -15.70 2.04 8.52
N GLU A 152 -15.18 0.88 8.08
CA GLU A 152 -14.79 -0.23 8.97
C GLU A 152 -13.30 -0.19 9.35
N TYR A 153 -12.44 0.32 8.47
CA TYR A 153 -10.98 0.15 8.59
C TYR A 153 -10.17 1.45 8.49
N ASP A 154 -10.79 2.61 8.30
CA ASP A 154 -10.04 3.87 8.11
C ASP A 154 -10.49 4.93 9.12
N GLN A 155 -11.67 5.53 8.93
CA GLN A 155 -12.13 6.67 9.73
C GLN A 155 -12.22 6.40 11.24
N ASN A 156 -12.43 5.13 11.63
CA ASN A 156 -12.55 4.67 13.01
C ASN A 156 -11.22 4.18 13.61
N CYS A 157 -10.10 4.37 12.93
CA CYS A 157 -8.77 3.91 13.35
C CYS A 157 -7.92 5.02 13.98
N PHE A 158 -8.56 5.86 14.80
CA PHE A 158 -7.91 6.96 15.54
C PHE A 158 -8.12 6.83 17.07
N GLU A 159 -8.34 5.61 17.56
CA GLU A 159 -8.73 5.37 18.95
C GLU A 159 -7.50 5.32 19.88
N ARG A 160 -7.50 6.11 20.98
CA ARG A 160 -6.31 6.25 21.86
C ARG A 160 -5.84 4.95 22.52
N ASN A 161 -6.79 4.09 22.84
CA ASN A 161 -6.58 2.89 23.67
C ASN A 161 -7.14 1.65 22.97
N TYR A 162 -7.17 1.65 21.64
CA TYR A 162 -7.55 0.45 20.92
C TYR A 162 -6.50 -0.63 21.18
N ASP A 163 -6.95 -1.86 21.35
CA ASP A 163 -6.07 -3.00 21.50
C ASP A 163 -5.61 -3.43 20.09
N GLU A 164 -4.73 -2.64 19.48
CA GLU A 164 -4.10 -2.99 18.21
C GLU A 164 -3.05 -4.09 18.38
N MET A 165 -2.89 -4.91 17.34
CA MET A 165 -1.84 -5.91 17.27
C MET A 165 -0.49 -5.27 16.96
N ALA A 166 0.60 -5.97 17.28
CA ALA A 166 1.94 -5.50 16.98
C ALA A 166 2.24 -5.65 15.48
N LEU A 167 3.17 -4.85 14.96
CA LEU A 167 3.55 -4.95 13.54
C LEU A 167 4.05 -6.36 13.18
N GLU A 168 4.77 -6.99 14.11
CA GLU A 168 5.34 -8.32 13.97
C GLU A 168 4.27 -9.39 13.73
N ASP A 169 3.04 -9.17 14.20
CA ASP A 169 1.92 -10.09 13.96
C ASP A 169 1.43 -10.05 12.50
N PHE A 170 1.65 -8.94 11.79
CA PHE A 170 1.28 -8.77 10.39
C PHE A 170 2.41 -9.11 9.41
N GLU A 171 3.66 -9.14 9.87
CA GLU A 171 4.83 -9.39 9.03
C GLU A 171 4.71 -10.66 8.17
N PRO A 172 4.20 -11.82 8.68
CA PRO A 172 3.99 -13.00 7.85
C PRO A 172 3.04 -12.76 6.68
N LEU A 173 1.95 -12.02 6.89
CA LEU A 173 0.96 -11.71 5.85
C LEU A 173 1.55 -10.78 4.79
N VAL A 174 2.32 -9.78 5.21
CA VAL A 174 3.03 -8.89 4.27
C VAL A 174 4.03 -9.69 3.44
N ARG A 175 4.81 -10.58 4.06
CA ARG A 175 5.75 -11.44 3.32
C ARG A 175 5.03 -12.36 2.34
N GLU A 176 3.89 -12.92 2.71
CA GLU A 176 3.08 -13.75 1.82
C GLU A 176 2.60 -12.94 0.60
N VAL A 177 1.91 -11.81 0.81
CA VAL A 177 1.33 -10.99 -0.27
C VAL A 177 2.41 -10.53 -1.24
N PHE A 178 3.54 -10.01 -0.74
CA PHE A 178 4.62 -9.51 -1.58
C PHE A 178 5.55 -10.61 -2.16
N SER A 179 5.32 -11.88 -1.81
CA SER A 179 5.97 -13.03 -2.46
C SER A 179 5.25 -13.53 -3.71
N ARG A 180 4.01 -13.06 -3.95
CA ARG A 180 3.19 -13.45 -5.09
C ARG A 180 3.84 -13.04 -6.41
N ASP A 181 3.49 -13.76 -7.47
CA ASP A 181 3.88 -13.36 -8.83
C ASP A 181 3.27 -12.01 -9.17
N SER A 182 4.13 -11.10 -9.64
CA SER A 182 3.72 -9.76 -10.04
C SER A 182 2.76 -9.84 -11.23
N ARG A 183 1.63 -9.13 -11.14
CA ARG A 183 0.71 -8.87 -12.26
C ARG A 183 1.34 -7.96 -13.33
N TYR A 184 2.45 -7.30 -12.99
CA TYR A 184 3.31 -6.52 -13.89
C TYR A 184 4.69 -7.16 -13.87
N PRO A 185 4.86 -8.34 -14.48
CA PRO A 185 6.19 -8.93 -14.55
C PRO A 185 7.11 -7.94 -15.26
N LEU A 186 8.32 -7.76 -14.74
CA LEU A 186 9.39 -7.14 -15.52
C LEU A 186 9.43 -7.85 -16.87
N PRO A 187 9.57 -7.13 -18.01
CA PRO A 187 9.58 -7.73 -19.33
C PRO A 187 10.48 -8.96 -19.24
N SER A 188 9.84 -10.12 -19.37
CA SER A 188 10.44 -11.38 -19.00
C SER A 188 11.80 -11.47 -19.68
N MET A 189 12.85 -11.82 -18.93
CA MET A 189 14.10 -12.34 -19.50
C MET A 189 13.89 -13.75 -20.10
N THR A 190 12.71 -13.93 -20.70
CA THR A 190 12.14 -15.06 -21.39
C THR A 190 11.38 -14.45 -22.57
N LEU A 191 12.05 -13.55 -23.29
CA LEU A 191 11.77 -13.41 -24.72
C LEU A 191 12.26 -14.72 -25.34
N ALA A 192 11.38 -15.72 -25.35
CA ALA A 192 11.52 -16.88 -26.22
C ALA A 192 11.17 -16.48 -27.66
#